data_AF-A0A517PHZ8-F1
#
_entry.id   AF-A0A517PHZ8-F1
#
_cell.length_a   1.000
_cell.length_b   1.000
_cell.length_c   1.000
_cell.angle_alpha   90.00
_cell.angle_beta   90.00
_cell.angle_gamma   90.00
#
_symmetry.space_group_name_H-M   'P 1'
#
loop_
_entity.id
_entity.type
_entity.pdbx_description
1 polymer ?
#
loop_
_entity_poly.entity_id
_entity_poly.type
_entity_poly.pdbx_seq_one_letter_code
_entity_poly.pdbx_strand_id
1 'polypeptide(L)'
;MIQNKRQLADAIKAAGLPQNLLRIWDGDVPAQLRYTLQDPSSFFEAFLMHPEGIPSPDELVILWQTNGESIVGYLSVTGIFIRNYLEDGPDDYDVLGSTYQQMLGELFSKLIMREVPDQELAECVDFLDFRYLPQLQGFMAHNPDWETNTIPFIAGLEASASPPDSDSTSG
;
A
#
# COMPACT_ATOMS: atom_id res chain seq x y z
N MET A 1 -0.10 -10.72 -17.09
CA MET A 1 -0.66 -11.34 -15.87
C MET A 1 0.40 -12.11 -15.07
N ILE A 2 0.47 -11.89 -13.74
CA ILE A 2 1.29 -12.66 -12.79
C ILE A 2 0.60 -14.02 -12.52
N GLN A 3 1.37 -15.11 -12.45
CA GLN A 3 0.85 -16.49 -12.32
C GLN A 3 1.46 -17.27 -11.13
N ASN A 4 2.45 -16.72 -10.42
CA ASN A 4 3.08 -17.38 -9.27
C ASN A 4 3.94 -16.41 -8.44
N LYS A 5 4.34 -16.84 -7.23
CA LYS A 5 5.18 -16.08 -6.28
C LYS A 5 6.50 -15.58 -6.89
N ARG A 6 7.12 -16.34 -7.80
CA ARG A 6 8.35 -15.90 -8.47
C ARG A 6 8.10 -14.70 -9.38
N GLN A 7 7.08 -14.78 -10.24
CA GLN A 7 6.68 -13.67 -11.11
C GLN A 7 6.24 -12.45 -10.30
N LEU A 8 5.63 -12.65 -9.13
CA LEU A 8 5.31 -11.54 -8.23
C LEU A 8 6.57 -10.88 -7.66
N ALA A 9 7.54 -11.66 -7.19
CA ALA A 9 8.80 -11.12 -6.69
C ALA A 9 9.53 -10.31 -7.76
N ASP A 10 9.51 -10.79 -9.00
CA ASP A 10 10.05 -10.07 -10.15
C ASP A 10 9.27 -8.77 -10.40
N ALA A 11 7.93 -8.78 -10.27
CA ALA A 11 7.09 -7.60 -10.44
C ALA A 11 7.28 -6.55 -9.32
N ILE A 12 7.36 -6.97 -8.05
CA ILE A 12 7.67 -6.10 -6.90
C ILE A 12 9.03 -5.43 -7.11
N LYS A 13 10.03 -6.20 -7.54
CA LYS A 13 11.36 -5.67 -7.85
C LYS A 13 11.33 -4.69 -9.02
N ALA A 14 10.63 -5.02 -10.11
CA ALA A 14 10.51 -4.17 -11.29
C ALA A 14 9.80 -2.84 -10.97
N ALA A 15 8.84 -2.86 -10.04
CA ALA A 15 8.12 -1.69 -9.55
C ALA A 15 8.92 -0.87 -8.51
N GLY A 16 10.12 -1.30 -8.12
CA GLY A 16 10.91 -0.63 -7.08
C GLY A 16 10.30 -0.73 -5.68
N LEU A 17 9.42 -1.70 -5.46
CA LEU A 17 8.73 -1.89 -4.19
C LEU A 17 9.61 -2.66 -3.17
N PRO A 18 9.39 -2.43 -1.86
CA PRO A 18 10.18 -3.08 -0.83
C PRO A 18 10.02 -4.61 -0.80
N GLN A 19 11.14 -5.34 -0.66
CA GLN A 19 11.16 -6.80 -0.75
C GLN A 19 10.56 -7.50 0.48
N ASN A 20 10.44 -6.79 1.61
CA ASN A 20 9.72 -7.24 2.81
C ASN A 20 8.24 -7.56 2.52
N LEU A 21 7.64 -7.02 1.45
CA LEU A 21 6.29 -7.41 1.02
C LEU A 21 6.19 -8.92 0.72
N LEU A 22 7.29 -9.56 0.31
CA LEU A 22 7.32 -11.01 0.08
C LEU A 22 7.17 -11.83 1.36
N ARG A 23 7.51 -11.26 2.52
CA ARG A 23 7.36 -11.92 3.83
C ARG A 23 5.89 -12.06 4.23
N ILE A 24 5.01 -11.21 3.70
CA ILE A 24 3.55 -11.27 3.94
C ILE A 24 2.99 -12.62 3.46
N TRP A 25 3.46 -13.10 2.31
CA TRP A 25 3.06 -14.38 1.72
C TRP A 25 3.54 -15.59 2.51
N ASP A 26 4.53 -15.42 3.37
CA ASP A 26 5.02 -16.47 4.28
C ASP A 26 4.37 -16.36 5.68
N GLY A 27 3.41 -15.43 5.87
CA GLY A 27 2.77 -15.14 7.15
C GLY A 27 3.70 -14.50 8.18
N ASP A 28 4.89 -14.07 7.75
CA ASP A 28 5.91 -13.45 8.60
C ASP A 28 5.66 -11.94 8.69
N VAL A 29 4.63 -11.59 9.47
CA VAL A 29 4.17 -10.21 9.69
C VAL A 29 4.02 -9.90 11.19
N PRO A 30 4.27 -8.64 11.61
CA PRO A 30 4.00 -8.16 12.96
C PRO A 30 2.58 -8.48 13.42
N ALA A 31 2.40 -8.73 14.72
CA ALA A 31 1.12 -9.19 15.28
C ALA A 31 -0.04 -8.26 14.93
N GLN A 32 0.18 -6.94 14.99
CA GLN A 32 -0.81 -5.90 14.69
C GLN A 32 -1.22 -5.84 13.21
N LEU A 33 -0.43 -6.44 12.33
CA LEU A 33 -0.68 -6.46 10.89
C LEU A 33 -1.28 -7.79 10.42
N ARG A 34 -1.32 -8.85 11.25
CA ARG A 34 -1.73 -10.21 10.82
C ARG A 34 -3.11 -10.33 10.21
N TYR A 35 -4.05 -9.48 10.62
CA TYR A 35 -5.41 -9.46 10.07
C TYR A 35 -5.55 -8.47 8.91
N THR A 36 -4.55 -7.64 8.66
CA THR A 36 -4.58 -6.64 7.58
C THR A 36 -3.72 -7.04 6.39
N LEU A 37 -2.54 -7.62 6.64
CA LEU A 37 -1.56 -8.05 5.66
C LEU A 37 -1.52 -9.58 5.69
N GLN A 38 -2.40 -10.20 4.93
CA GLN A 38 -2.49 -11.65 4.82
C GLN A 38 -1.93 -12.11 3.47
N ASP A 39 -1.42 -13.34 3.46
CA ASP A 39 -1.07 -14.06 2.24
C ASP A 39 -2.25 -14.06 1.27
N PRO A 40 -2.14 -13.45 0.08
CA PRO A 40 -3.24 -13.35 -0.87
C PRO A 40 -3.43 -14.61 -1.72
N SER A 41 -2.78 -15.74 -1.42
CA SER A 41 -2.87 -16.98 -2.21
C SER A 41 -4.31 -17.41 -2.52
N SER A 42 -5.24 -17.31 -1.56
CA SER A 42 -6.66 -17.62 -1.81
C SER A 42 -7.32 -16.67 -2.81
N PHE A 43 -7.01 -15.37 -2.74
CA PHE A 43 -7.48 -14.40 -3.73
C PHE A 43 -6.81 -14.57 -5.07
N PHE A 44 -5.54 -14.98 -5.08
CA PHE A 44 -4.79 -15.20 -6.29
C PHE A 44 -5.37 -16.35 -7.11
N GLU A 45 -5.86 -17.41 -6.47
CA GLU A 45 -6.61 -18.47 -7.15
C GLU A 45 -7.88 -17.94 -7.81
N ALA A 46 -8.66 -17.12 -7.10
CA ALA A 46 -9.86 -16.49 -7.65
C ALA A 46 -9.53 -15.55 -8.83
N PHE A 47 -8.49 -14.74 -8.70
CA PHE A 47 -7.94 -13.87 -9.73
C PHE A 47 -7.56 -14.64 -11.00
N LEU A 48 -6.94 -15.81 -10.87
CA LEU A 48 -6.58 -16.64 -12.02
C LEU A 48 -7.79 -17.30 -12.70
N MET A 49 -8.85 -17.59 -11.95
CA MET A 49 -10.08 -18.19 -12.48
C MET A 49 -11.02 -17.16 -13.13
N HIS A 50 -11.07 -15.95 -12.58
CA HIS A 50 -11.98 -14.88 -12.96
C HIS A 50 -11.27 -13.53 -13.12
N PRO A 51 -10.28 -13.42 -14.03
CA PRO A 51 -9.51 -12.19 -14.20
C PRO A 51 -10.37 -10.99 -14.63
N GLU A 52 -11.52 -11.22 -15.27
CA GLU A 52 -12.48 -10.20 -15.66
C GLU A 52 -13.11 -9.44 -14.48
N GLY A 53 -13.08 -10.02 -13.28
CA GLY A 53 -13.59 -9.39 -12.06
C GLY A 53 -12.60 -8.45 -11.39
N ILE A 54 -11.38 -8.32 -11.93
CA ILE A 54 -10.26 -7.68 -11.25
C ILE A 54 -9.76 -6.47 -12.07
N PRO A 55 -9.40 -5.34 -11.43
CA PRO A 55 -8.85 -4.19 -12.15
C PRO A 55 -7.56 -4.54 -12.88
N SER A 56 -7.51 -4.30 -14.19
CA SER A 56 -6.33 -4.47 -15.06
C SER A 56 -5.49 -5.70 -14.70
N PRO A 57 -6.02 -6.93 -14.83
CA PRO A 57 -5.39 -8.13 -14.30
C PRO A 57 -4.01 -8.42 -14.89
N ASP A 58 -3.73 -7.92 -16.09
CA ASP A 58 -2.41 -8.04 -16.70
C ASP A 58 -1.33 -7.18 -16.06
N GLU A 59 -1.73 -6.11 -15.38
CA GLU A 59 -0.88 -5.03 -14.89
C GLU A 59 -0.85 -4.95 -13.35
N LEU A 60 -1.78 -5.65 -12.69
CA LEU A 60 -1.95 -5.66 -11.26
C LEU A 60 -0.89 -6.53 -10.56
N VAL A 61 -0.16 -5.90 -9.66
CA VAL A 61 0.77 -6.52 -8.73
C VAL A 61 0.09 -6.62 -7.37
N ILE A 62 -0.46 -7.79 -7.04
CA ILE A 62 -1.12 -8.02 -5.76
C ILE A 62 -0.08 -8.07 -4.65
N LEU A 63 -0.23 -7.22 -3.63
CA LEU A 63 0.71 -7.12 -2.53
C LEU A 63 0.28 -8.01 -1.36
N TRP A 64 -0.97 -7.86 -0.91
CA TRP A 64 -1.59 -8.65 0.16
C TRP A 64 -3.12 -8.64 0.06
N GLN A 65 -3.78 -9.50 0.83
CA GLN A 65 -5.22 -9.45 1.07
C GLN A 65 -5.53 -8.98 2.50
N THR A 66 -6.73 -8.44 2.70
CA THR A 66 -7.24 -8.05 4.02
C THR A 66 -8.51 -8.82 4.32
N ASN A 67 -8.45 -9.69 5.34
CA ASN A 67 -9.56 -10.52 5.85
C ASN A 67 -10.34 -11.33 4.81
N GLY A 68 -9.74 -11.60 3.65
CA GLY A 68 -10.45 -12.27 2.55
C GLY A 68 -11.57 -11.44 1.92
N GLU A 69 -11.60 -10.11 2.14
CA GLU A 69 -12.62 -9.21 1.60
C GLU A 69 -12.07 -8.35 0.46
N SER A 70 -10.81 -7.95 0.57
CA SER A 70 -10.17 -7.04 -0.38
C SER A 70 -8.72 -7.39 -0.63
N ILE A 71 -8.21 -6.92 -1.76
CA ILE A 71 -6.79 -6.92 -2.09
C ILE A 71 -6.25 -5.51 -2.08
N VAL A 72 -5.01 -5.37 -1.64
CA VAL A 72 -4.19 -4.18 -1.93
C VAL A 72 -3.21 -4.55 -3.03
N GLY A 73 -3.19 -3.73 -4.08
CA GLY A 73 -2.37 -3.97 -5.26
C GLY A 73 -1.78 -2.71 -5.83
N TYR A 74 -0.79 -2.88 -6.70
CA TYR A 74 -0.16 -1.82 -7.46
C TYR A 74 -0.43 -2.01 -8.96
N LEU A 75 -1.02 -1.00 -9.59
CA LEU A 75 -1.26 -0.97 -11.03
C LEU A 75 -0.02 -0.39 -11.72
N SER A 76 0.76 -1.25 -12.35
CA SER A 76 2.08 -0.89 -12.88
C SER A 76 2.07 0.15 -14.01
N VAL A 77 0.99 0.23 -14.80
CA VAL A 77 0.88 1.20 -15.91
C VAL A 77 0.53 2.60 -15.44
N THR A 78 -0.41 2.70 -14.50
CA THR A 78 -0.86 3.99 -13.95
C THR A 78 0.00 4.46 -12.78
N GLY A 79 0.79 3.57 -12.18
CA GLY A 79 1.67 3.90 -11.07
C GLY A 79 0.92 4.18 -9.76
N ILE A 80 -0.27 3.62 -9.59
CA ILE A 80 -1.11 3.86 -8.39
C ILE A 80 -1.29 2.58 -7.58
N PHE A 81 -1.45 2.77 -6.28
CA PHE A 81 -1.86 1.73 -5.34
C PHE A 81 -3.37 1.77 -5.18
N ILE A 82 -3.98 0.60 -5.12
CA ILE A 82 -5.43 0.46 -5.04
C ILE A 82 -5.83 -0.52 -3.93
N ARG A 83 -7.05 -0.34 -3.42
CA ARG A 83 -7.80 -1.38 -2.73
C ARG A 83 -8.99 -1.76 -3.59
N ASN A 84 -9.15 -3.03 -3.88
CA ASN A 84 -10.32 -3.54 -4.59
C ASN A 84 -11.00 -4.60 -3.73
N TYR A 85 -12.31 -4.45 -3.54
CA TYR A 85 -13.17 -5.42 -2.87
C TYR A 85 -13.71 -6.39 -3.91
N LEU A 86 -13.79 -7.67 -3.54
CA LEU A 86 -14.22 -8.72 -4.46
C LEU A 86 -15.64 -8.48 -5.03
N GLU A 87 -16.48 -7.78 -4.27
CA GLU A 87 -17.89 -7.56 -4.60
C GLU A 87 -18.12 -6.36 -5.54
N ASP A 88 -17.17 -5.43 -5.62
CA ASP A 88 -17.36 -4.12 -6.27
C ASP A 88 -17.05 -4.15 -7.78
N GLY A 89 -16.39 -5.21 -8.25
CA GLY A 89 -16.03 -5.41 -9.66
C GLY A 89 -14.74 -4.69 -10.10
N PRO A 90 -14.35 -4.79 -11.38
CA PRO A 90 -13.02 -4.37 -11.85
C PRO A 90 -12.84 -2.85 -12.01
N ASP A 91 -13.94 -2.09 -12.13
CA ASP A 91 -13.92 -0.64 -12.33
C ASP A 91 -14.13 0.16 -11.02
N ASP A 92 -14.39 -0.55 -9.92
CA ASP A 92 -14.70 0.05 -8.62
C ASP A 92 -13.62 -0.34 -7.60
N TYR A 93 -12.73 0.61 -7.33
CA TYR A 93 -11.62 0.43 -6.41
C TYR A 93 -11.23 1.77 -5.77
N ASP A 94 -10.76 1.71 -4.53
CA ASP A 94 -10.22 2.88 -3.84
C ASP A 94 -8.79 3.13 -4.31
N VAL A 95 -8.46 4.39 -4.58
CA VAL A 95 -7.06 4.81 -4.82
C VAL A 95 -6.39 5.10 -3.49
N LEU A 96 -5.33 4.37 -3.18
CA LEU A 96 -4.53 4.51 -1.95
C LEU A 96 -3.33 5.45 -2.11
N GLY A 97 -3.16 6.05 -3.30
CA GLY A 97 -2.11 7.01 -3.61
C GLY A 97 -1.20 6.56 -4.74
N SER A 98 -0.26 7.43 -5.13
CA SER A 98 0.69 7.18 -6.22
C SER A 98 2.09 6.78 -5.73
N THR A 99 2.28 6.73 -4.41
CA THR A 99 3.54 6.28 -3.81
C THR A 99 3.27 5.25 -2.72
N TYR A 100 4.28 4.41 -2.49
CA TYR A 100 4.22 3.40 -1.45
C TYR A 100 4.00 4.03 -0.06
N GLN A 101 4.59 5.20 0.21
CA GLN A 101 4.40 5.89 1.49
C GLN A 101 2.99 6.47 1.65
N GLN A 102 2.36 6.96 0.57
CA GLN A 102 0.96 7.42 0.63
C GLN A 102 0.01 6.26 0.97
N MET A 103 0.19 5.11 0.31
CA MET A 103 -0.58 3.90 0.61
C MET A 103 -0.36 3.43 2.05
N LEU A 104 0.89 3.45 2.54
CA LEU A 104 1.19 3.16 3.94
C LEU A 104 0.57 4.19 4.90
N GLY A 105 0.48 5.46 4.51
CA GLY A 105 -0.17 6.50 5.31
C GLY A 105 -1.60 6.12 5.69
N GLU A 106 -2.36 5.57 4.74
CA GLU A 106 -3.72 5.06 5.00
C GLU A 106 -3.70 3.91 6.02
N LEU A 107 -2.82 2.93 5.86
CA LEU A 107 -2.68 1.82 6.79
C LEU A 107 -2.31 2.28 8.21
N PHE A 108 -1.29 3.15 8.33
CA PHE A 108 -0.81 3.65 9.61
C PHE A 108 -1.81 4.58 10.28
N SER A 109 -2.57 5.35 9.53
CA SER A 109 -3.65 6.17 10.10
C SER A 109 -4.70 5.31 10.82
N LYS A 110 -5.07 4.17 10.23
CA LYS A 110 -5.96 3.20 10.87
C LYS A 110 -5.33 2.52 12.10
N LEU A 111 -4.02 2.27 12.11
CA LEU A 111 -3.33 1.74 13.30
C LEU A 111 -3.31 2.76 14.44
N ILE A 112 -3.04 4.03 14.13
CA ILE A 112 -3.05 5.12 15.10
C ILE A 112 -4.46 5.33 15.67
N MET A 113 -5.49 5.33 14.81
CA MET A 113 -6.90 5.44 15.22
C MET A 113 -7.32 4.30 16.16
N ARG A 114 -6.77 3.09 15.97
CA ARG A 114 -6.99 1.94 16.84
C ARG A 114 -6.20 1.99 18.15
N GLU A 115 -5.45 3.07 18.39
CA GLU A 115 -4.60 3.27 19.57
C GLU A 115 -3.59 2.13 19.76
N VAL A 116 -3.02 1.62 18.66
CA VAL A 116 -1.95 0.62 18.72
C VAL A 116 -0.77 1.18 19.52
N PRO A 117 -0.23 0.44 20.52
CA PRO A 117 0.86 0.92 21.35
C PRO A 117 2.11 1.31 20.53
N ASP A 118 2.80 2.38 20.93
CA ASP A 118 3.95 2.93 20.20
C ASP A 118 5.03 1.89 19.88
N GLN A 119 5.31 0.96 20.80
CA GLN A 119 6.31 -0.08 20.59
C GLN A 119 5.91 -1.03 19.45
N GLU A 120 4.64 -1.41 19.37
CA GLU A 120 4.12 -2.29 18.32
C GLU A 120 3.96 -1.53 17.00
N LEU A 121 3.65 -0.23 17.07
CA LEU A 121 3.62 0.64 15.91
C LEU A 121 5.01 0.81 15.29
N ALA A 122 6.06 0.92 16.12
CA ALA A 122 7.44 0.97 15.68
C ALA A 122 7.85 -0.33 14.95
N GLU A 123 7.45 -1.51 15.47
CA GLU A 123 7.66 -2.78 14.77
C GLU A 123 6.99 -2.81 13.40
N CYS A 124 5.78 -2.26 13.28
CA CYS A 124 5.08 -2.15 12.01
C CYS A 124 5.81 -1.20 11.04
N VAL A 125 6.30 -0.06 11.55
CA VAL A 125 7.08 0.92 10.78
C VAL A 125 8.35 0.28 10.23
N ASP A 126 9.12 -0.39 11.08
CA ASP A 126 10.35 -1.06 10.68
C ASP A 126 10.07 -2.16 9.66
N PHE A 127 8.98 -2.92 9.85
CA PHE A 127 8.60 -3.96 8.91
C PHE A 127 8.22 -3.41 7.54
N LEU A 128 7.51 -2.27 7.47
CA LEU A 128 6.98 -1.71 6.21
C LEU A 128 7.84 -0.61 5.59
N ASP A 129 8.87 -0.14 6.29
CA ASP A 129 9.68 1.03 5.93
C ASP A 129 8.85 2.32 5.80
N PHE A 130 7.97 2.58 6.77
CA PHE A 130 7.15 3.82 6.78
C PHE A 130 7.91 5.00 7.41
N ARG A 131 8.05 6.10 6.67
CA ARG A 131 8.97 7.19 7.06
C ARG A 131 8.30 8.35 7.79
N TYR A 132 6.98 8.43 7.74
CA TYR A 132 6.23 9.63 8.12
C TYR A 132 5.41 9.47 9.41
N LEU A 133 5.74 8.48 10.26
CA LEU A 133 4.95 8.19 11.46
C LEU A 133 4.79 9.41 12.39
N PRO A 134 5.86 10.13 12.79
CA PRO A 134 5.70 11.29 13.68
C PRO A 134 4.85 12.41 13.08
N GLN A 135 5.02 12.67 11.78
CA GLN A 135 4.27 13.69 11.05
C GLN A 135 2.79 13.31 10.95
N LEU A 136 2.50 12.03 10.69
CA LEU A 136 1.14 11.51 10.60
C LEU A 136 0.41 11.57 11.95
N GLN A 137 1.07 11.18 13.05
CA GLN A 137 0.50 11.30 14.40
C GLN A 137 0.19 12.76 14.74
N GLY A 138 1.12 13.67 14.45
CA GLY A 138 0.92 15.11 14.65
C GLY A 138 -0.23 15.66 13.80
N PHE A 139 -0.34 15.22 12.54
CA PHE A 139 -1.44 15.58 11.66
C PHE A 139 -2.79 15.11 12.21
N MET A 140 -2.92 13.82 12.53
CA MET A 140 -4.18 13.25 13.02
C MET A 140 -4.66 13.88 14.33
N ALA A 141 -3.73 14.25 15.23
CA ALA A 141 -4.08 14.90 16.50
C ALA A 141 -4.75 16.28 16.32
N HIS A 142 -4.56 16.95 15.18
CA HIS A 142 -5.05 18.30 14.92
C HIS A 142 -6.06 18.39 13.76
N ASN A 143 -6.31 17.29 13.06
CA ASN A 143 -7.16 17.25 11.86
C ASN A 143 -8.24 16.18 12.02
N PRO A 144 -9.49 16.56 12.35
CA PRO A 144 -10.59 15.60 12.50
C PRO A 144 -10.94 14.89 11.20
N ASP A 145 -10.71 15.53 10.04
CA ASP A 145 -10.97 14.99 8.71
C ASP A 145 -9.75 14.23 8.15
N TRP A 146 -8.97 13.56 9.00
CA TRP A 146 -7.74 12.90 8.60
C TRP A 146 -7.97 11.77 7.58
N GLU A 147 -9.12 11.09 7.62
CA GLU A 147 -9.44 9.97 6.71
C GLU A 147 -9.36 10.40 5.24
N THR A 148 -9.93 11.56 4.91
CA THR A 148 -9.91 12.09 3.54
C THR A 148 -8.59 12.76 3.17
N ASN A 149 -7.83 13.21 4.16
CA ASN A 149 -6.68 14.10 3.96
C ASN A 149 -5.32 13.44 4.18
N THR A 150 -5.27 12.17 4.61
CA THR A 150 -4.01 11.46 4.87
C THR A 150 -3.15 11.31 3.61
N ILE A 151 -3.73 10.89 2.49
CA ILE A 151 -2.98 10.73 1.22
C ILE A 151 -2.41 12.08 0.73
N PRO A 152 -3.21 13.16 0.60
CA PRO A 152 -2.69 14.49 0.26
C PRO A 152 -1.62 15.01 1.24
N PHE A 153 -1.77 14.73 2.53
CA PHE A 153 -0.79 15.13 3.54
C PHE A 153 0.57 14.46 3.31
N ILE A 154 0.60 13.13 3.12
CA ILE A 154 1.85 12.42 2.83
C ILE A 154 2.47 12.88 1.52
N ALA A 155 1.65 13.10 0.48
CA ALA A 155 2.12 13.64 -0.80
C ALA A 155 2.81 15.01 -0.62
N GLY A 156 2.27 15.89 0.24
CA GLY A 156 2.90 17.17 0.57
C GLY A 156 4.25 17.03 1.27
N LEU A 157 4.41 16.03 2.15
CA LEU A 157 5.70 15.73 2.79
C LEU A 157 6.74 15.23 1.78
N GLU A 158 6.34 14.35 0.86
CA GLU A 158 7.20 13.83 -0.21
C GLU A 158 7.65 14.95 -1.16
N ALA A 159 6.74 15.84 -1.55
CA ALA A 159 7.06 16.99 -2.39
C ALA A 159 8.05 17.97 -1.72
N SER A 160 7.94 18.13 -0.40
CA SER A 160 8.83 19.01 0.37
C SER A 160 10.21 18.40 0.66
N ALA A 161 10.32 17.07 0.56
CA ALA A 161 11.59 16.34 0.76
C ALA A 161 12.42 16.25 -0.53
N SER A 162 11.80 16.43 -1.69
CA SER A 162 12.50 16.56 -2.97
C SER A 162 13.17 17.94 -3.05
N PRO A 163 14.46 18.05 -3.40
CA PRO A 163 15.06 19.36 -3.66
C PRO A 163 14.31 20.04 -4.81
N PRO A 164 14.19 21.38 -4.81
CA PRO A 164 13.67 22.07 -5.98
C PRO A 164 14.57 21.72 -7.16
N ASP A 165 13.98 21.20 -8.24
CA ASP A 165 14.68 21.03 -9.51
C ASP A 165 15.38 22.35 -9.80
N SER A 166 16.70 22.28 -9.89
CA SER A 166 17.54 23.42 -10.24
C SER A 166 17.33 23.67 -11.73
N ASP A 167 16.20 24.29 -12.06
CA ASP A 167 15.98 24.88 -13.35
C ASP A 167 16.89 26.11 -13.41
N SER A 168 18.01 25.94 -14.10
CA SER A 168 18.86 27.03 -14.53
C SER A 168 19.33 26.73 -15.93
N THR A 169 18.39 26.95 -16.85
CA THR A 169 18.69 27.63 -18.11
C THR A 169 19.73 28.72 -17.90
N SER A 170 20.87 28.55 -18.57
CA SER A 170 21.85 29.60 -18.90
C SER A 170 22.67 28.98 -20.03
N GLY A 171 22.78 29.52 -21.23
CA GLY A 171 22.44 30.81 -21.83
C GLY A 171 23.29 30.87 -23.10
#